data_AF-A0A9P9EB50-F1
#
_entry.id   AF-A0A9P9EB50-F1
#
_cell.length_a   1.000
_cell.length_b   1.000
_cell.length_c   1.000
_cell.angle_alpha   90.00
_cell.angle_beta   90.00
_cell.angle_gamma   90.00
#
_symmetry.space_group_name_H-M   'P 1'
#
loop_
_entity.id
_entity.type
_entity.pdbx_description
1 polymer ?
#
loop_
_entity_poly.entity_id
_entity_poly.type
_entity_poly.pdbx_seq_one_letter_code
_entity_poly.pdbx_strand_id
1 'polypeptide(L)'
;MRSRYTATTSSPIPRNLPSEVVVAFIQSYDPLLRHNPGIVSYKEIAADPNDTSNDPFFGPWDNTIRKFQVREVIWLAPGLTKDLEWPMIYQCTPDGIRYRGDATAGIIGWTQWVVRPRQGNTPPAGPGNEWELWGESTVEANSLLMPFISNNTKNFVEQICQGVIDEIVATPRRVPTSG
;
A
#
# COMPACT_ATOMS: atom_id res chain seq x y z
N MET A 1 5.55 -9.11 24.99
CA MET A 1 4.81 -9.99 24.07
C MET A 1 4.61 -9.24 22.76
N ARG A 2 4.86 -9.86 21.61
CA ARG A 2 4.50 -9.28 20.32
C ARG A 2 3.10 -9.73 19.93
N SER A 3 2.37 -8.87 19.24
CA SER A 3 1.05 -9.14 18.71
C SER A 3 1.02 -8.81 17.23
N ARG A 4 0.18 -9.52 16.49
CA ARG A 4 -0.01 -9.36 15.06
C ARG A 4 -1.46 -9.00 14.77
N TYR A 5 -1.66 -8.12 13.80
CA TYR A 5 -2.97 -7.70 13.32
C TYR A 5 -2.94 -7.63 11.78
N THR A 6 -4.05 -8.01 11.15
CA THR A 6 -4.22 -7.94 9.70
C THR A 6 -5.51 -7.19 9.39
N ALA A 7 -5.42 -6.20 8.51
CA ALA A 7 -6.56 -5.51 7.92
C ALA A 7 -6.61 -5.78 6.42
N THR A 8 -7.82 -5.90 5.88
CA THR A 8 -8.07 -6.01 4.44
C THR A 8 -9.11 -4.99 4.01
N THR A 9 -9.02 -4.56 2.75
CA THR A 9 -10.01 -3.69 2.11
C THR A 9 -10.07 -3.99 0.62
N SER A 10 -11.10 -3.48 -0.05
CA SER A 10 -11.24 -3.62 -1.49
C SER A 10 -11.99 -2.43 -2.06
N SER A 11 -11.46 -1.85 -3.14
CA SER A 11 -12.13 -0.81 -3.92
C SER A 11 -12.48 -1.36 -5.31
N PRO A 12 -13.75 -1.26 -5.74
CA PRO A 12 -14.15 -1.73 -7.06
C PRO A 12 -13.48 -0.89 -8.15
N ILE A 13 -12.96 -1.56 -9.18
CA ILE A 13 -12.43 -0.88 -10.36
C ILE A 13 -13.62 -0.57 -11.29
N PRO A 14 -13.80 0.70 -11.71
CA PRO A 14 -14.86 1.06 -12.64
C PRO A 14 -14.73 0.32 -13.97
N ARG A 15 -15.85 -0.15 -14.54
CA ARG A 15 -15.88 -0.91 -15.81
C ARG A 15 -15.13 -0.26 -16.98
N ASN A 16 -15.09 1.07 -17.04
CA ASN A 16 -14.41 1.82 -18.10
C ASN A 16 -12.90 1.96 -17.88
N LEU A 17 -12.37 1.46 -16.76
CA LEU A 17 -10.96 1.48 -16.40
C LEU A 17 -10.35 0.08 -16.53
N PRO A 18 -9.45 -0.15 -17.51
CA PRO A 18 -8.77 -1.43 -17.64
C PRO A 18 -7.92 -1.76 -16.40
N SER A 19 -7.94 -3.01 -15.95
CA SER A 19 -7.25 -3.45 -14.73
C SER A 19 -5.73 -3.31 -14.85
N GLU A 20 -5.17 -3.53 -16.04
CA GLU A 20 -3.74 -3.36 -16.33
C GLU A 20 -3.28 -1.91 -16.16
N VAL A 21 -4.16 -0.94 -16.38
CA VAL A 21 -3.85 0.48 -16.14
C VAL A 21 -3.74 0.75 -14.65
N VAL A 22 -4.58 0.11 -13.83
CA VAL A 22 -4.48 0.18 -12.36
C VAL A 22 -3.20 -0.48 -11.87
N VAL A 23 -2.85 -1.65 -12.39
CA VAL A 23 -1.59 -2.34 -12.06
C VAL A 23 -0.39 -1.45 -12.38
N ALA A 24 -0.29 -0.94 -13.60
CA ALA A 24 0.80 -0.06 -14.00
C ALA A 24 0.88 1.21 -13.13
N PHE A 25 -0.27 1.75 -12.72
CA PHE A 25 -0.34 2.92 -11.86
C PHE A 25 0.21 2.64 -10.46
N ILE A 26 -0.22 1.58 -9.78
CA ILE A 26 0.32 1.25 -8.44
C ILE A 26 1.78 0.80 -8.47
N GLN A 27 2.22 0.19 -9.59
CA GLN A 27 3.63 -0.19 -9.81
C GLN A 27 4.55 1.00 -10.08
N SER A 28 4.01 2.23 -10.21
CA SER A 28 4.83 3.45 -10.17
C SER A 28 5.21 3.88 -8.75
N TYR A 29 4.77 3.14 -7.71
CA TYR A 29 5.03 3.33 -6.27
C TYR A 29 4.40 4.61 -5.67
N ASP A 30 4.53 5.71 -6.40
CA ASP A 30 4.18 7.07 -6.00
C ASP A 30 2.72 7.24 -5.56
N PRO A 31 1.70 6.66 -6.24
CA PRO A 31 0.32 6.77 -5.77
C PRO A 31 0.11 6.17 -4.37
N LEU A 32 0.76 5.05 -4.06
CA LEU A 32 0.64 4.43 -2.74
C LEU A 32 1.30 5.26 -1.65
N LEU A 33 2.41 5.92 -1.97
CA LEU A 33 3.11 6.82 -1.04
C LEU A 33 2.31 8.10 -0.80
N ARG A 34 1.76 8.73 -1.86
CA ARG A 34 0.98 9.96 -1.77
C ARG A 34 -0.38 9.79 -1.08
N HIS A 35 -1.04 8.66 -1.26
CA HIS A 35 -2.34 8.38 -0.63
C HIS A 35 -2.22 7.78 0.78
N ASN A 36 -1.01 7.52 1.27
CA ASN A 36 -0.82 7.13 2.67
C ASN A 36 -0.98 8.37 3.56
N PRO A 37 -2.04 8.46 4.38
CA PRO A 37 -2.32 9.68 5.14
C PRO A 37 -1.31 9.96 6.26
N GLY A 38 -0.49 8.97 6.64
CA GLY A 38 0.60 9.19 7.58
C GLY A 38 1.83 9.84 6.94
N ILE A 39 2.06 9.63 5.64
CA ILE A 39 3.31 10.04 4.98
C ILE A 39 3.31 11.54 4.75
N VAL A 40 4.30 12.22 5.31
CA VAL A 40 4.53 13.67 5.14
C VAL A 40 5.48 13.94 3.98
N SER A 41 6.50 13.10 3.84
CA SER A 41 7.47 13.19 2.74
C SER A 41 8.17 11.85 2.53
N TYR A 42 8.64 11.61 1.32
CA TYR A 42 9.43 10.43 0.99
C TYR A 42 10.53 10.79 0.00
N LYS A 43 11.61 10.01 0.04
CA LYS A 43 12.73 10.10 -0.89
C LYS A 43 13.20 8.71 -1.26
N GLU A 44 13.35 8.45 -2.55
CA GLU A 44 13.98 7.22 -3.01
C GLU A 44 15.46 7.19 -2.59
N ILE A 45 15.88 6.06 -2.05
CA ILE A 45 17.27 5.79 -1.65
C ILE A 45 17.72 4.46 -2.28
N ALA A 46 19.03 4.22 -2.30
CA ALA A 46 19.56 2.98 -2.83
C ALA A 46 19.03 1.77 -2.03
N ALA A 47 18.50 0.78 -2.76
CA ALA A 47 18.12 -0.52 -2.22
C ALA A 47 19.31 -1.49 -2.28
N ASP A 48 19.38 -2.43 -1.33
CA ASP A 48 20.42 -3.46 -1.25
C ASP A 48 19.80 -4.87 -1.31
N PRO A 49 20.38 -5.84 -2.02
CA PRO A 49 19.89 -7.23 -2.03
C PRO A 49 19.64 -7.86 -0.65
N ASN A 50 20.37 -7.43 0.38
CA ASN A 50 20.19 -7.87 1.75
C ASN A 50 18.91 -7.32 2.41
N ASP A 51 18.31 -6.28 1.85
CA ASP A 51 17.06 -5.70 2.36
C ASP A 51 15.89 -6.71 2.30
N THR A 52 15.91 -7.64 1.32
CA THR A 52 14.82 -8.61 1.11
C THR A 52 15.24 -10.07 1.23
N SER A 53 16.54 -10.38 1.31
CA SER A 53 17.07 -11.75 1.18
C SER A 53 16.55 -12.76 2.19
N ASN A 54 16.20 -12.30 3.40
CA ASN A 54 15.72 -13.15 4.50
C ASN A 54 14.21 -13.04 4.75
N ASP A 55 13.48 -12.32 3.90
CA ASP A 55 12.07 -12.05 4.11
C ASP A 55 11.22 -12.78 3.04
N PRO A 56 10.52 -13.87 3.42
CA PRO A 56 9.72 -14.66 2.49
C PRO A 56 8.52 -13.89 1.91
N PHE A 57 8.20 -12.72 2.46
CA PHE A 57 7.21 -11.83 1.87
C PHE A 57 7.63 -11.33 0.49
N PHE A 58 8.94 -11.18 0.25
CA PHE A 58 9.49 -10.80 -1.04
C PHE A 58 9.81 -12.02 -1.91
N GLY A 59 9.80 -11.80 -3.22
CA GLY A 59 10.29 -12.78 -4.19
C GLY A 59 11.80 -12.67 -4.36
N PRO A 60 12.37 -13.36 -5.36
CA PRO A 60 13.75 -13.15 -5.78
C PRO A 60 14.04 -11.66 -6.03
N TRP A 61 15.29 -11.25 -5.80
CA TRP A 61 15.71 -9.89 -6.11
C TRP A 61 15.54 -9.59 -7.61
N ASP A 62 14.95 -8.44 -7.93
CA ASP A 62 14.73 -7.99 -9.29
C ASP A 62 14.84 -6.46 -9.42
N ASN A 63 14.71 -5.94 -10.64
CA ASN A 63 14.84 -4.52 -10.94
C ASN A 63 13.60 -3.69 -10.56
N THR A 64 12.58 -4.29 -9.94
CA THR A 64 11.38 -3.61 -9.42
C THR A 64 11.50 -3.30 -7.93
N ILE A 65 12.57 -3.75 -7.28
CA ILE A 65 12.80 -3.42 -5.88
C ILE A 65 13.18 -1.95 -5.76
N ARG A 66 12.46 -1.22 -4.91
CA ARG A 66 12.67 0.20 -4.62
C ARG A 66 12.66 0.42 -3.12
N LYS A 67 13.49 1.33 -2.63
CA LYS A 67 13.56 1.69 -1.22
C LYS A 67 13.31 3.17 -1.07
N PHE A 68 12.39 3.53 -0.19
CA PHE A 68 12.06 4.92 0.11
C PHE A 68 12.36 5.18 1.58
N GLN A 69 13.13 6.23 1.86
CA GLN A 69 13.16 6.83 3.18
C GLN A 69 11.89 7.66 3.33
N VAL A 70 11.02 7.29 4.26
CA VAL A 70 9.77 8.01 4.52
C VAL A 70 9.84 8.74 5.84
N ARG A 71 9.20 9.90 5.90
CA ARG A 71 8.83 10.59 7.13
C ARG A 71 7.32 10.46 7.30
N GLU A 72 6.91 9.84 8.39
CA GLU A 72 5.51 9.53 8.68
C GLU A 72 5.10 10.08 10.04
N VAL A 73 3.88 10.60 10.11
CA VAL A 73 3.21 10.97 11.37
C VAL A 73 2.18 9.91 11.70
N ILE A 74 2.35 9.24 12.84
CA ILE A 74 1.39 8.26 13.35
C ILE A 74 0.60 8.81 14.52
N TRP A 75 -0.66 8.40 14.65
CA TRP A 75 -1.53 8.78 15.75
C TRP A 75 -1.51 7.69 16.83
N LEU A 76 -1.11 8.07 18.05
CA LEU A 76 -0.99 7.15 19.18
C LEU A 76 -2.11 7.32 20.21
N ALA A 77 -2.85 8.43 20.17
CA ALA A 77 -4.07 8.70 20.93
C ALA A 77 -4.71 9.99 20.40
N PRO A 78 -5.95 10.34 20.78
CA PRO A 78 -6.49 11.68 20.51
C PRO A 78 -5.54 12.77 21.01
N GLY A 79 -5.08 13.64 20.09
CA GLY A 79 -4.13 14.72 20.39
C GLY A 79 -2.66 14.29 20.54
N LEU A 80 -2.33 12.99 20.44
CA LEU A 80 -0.97 12.49 20.53
C LEU A 80 -0.53 11.91 19.18
N THR A 81 0.40 12.62 18.54
CA THR A 81 1.06 12.17 17.31
C THR A 81 2.53 11.87 17.57
N LYS A 82 3.12 11.07 16.69
CA LYS A 82 4.56 10.83 16.67
C LYS A 82 5.09 10.98 15.25
N ASP A 83 6.06 11.85 15.11
CA ASP A 83 6.82 12.10 13.87
C ASP A 83 8.04 11.18 13.84
N LEU A 84 8.23 10.48 12.73
CA LEU A 84 9.12 9.34 12.64
C LEU A 84 9.68 9.22 11.22
N GLU A 85 10.86 8.63 11.12
CA GLU A 85 11.47 8.31 9.82
C GLU A 85 11.89 6.84 9.78
N TRP A 86 11.65 6.16 8.65
CA TRP A 86 12.06 4.78 8.43
C TRP A 86 12.11 4.41 6.94
N PRO A 87 12.79 3.32 6.57
CA PRO A 87 12.76 2.81 5.21
C PRO A 87 11.49 1.98 4.94
N MET A 88 10.94 2.14 3.74
CA MET A 88 9.94 1.24 3.14
C MET A 88 10.54 0.62 1.88
N ILE A 89 10.47 -0.71 1.77
CA ILE A 89 10.99 -1.47 0.64
C ILE A 89 9.82 -2.04 -0.14
N TYR A 90 9.75 -1.74 -1.42
CA TYR A 90 8.70 -2.16 -2.34
C TYR A 90 9.23 -3.17 -3.35
N GLN A 91 8.35 -4.04 -3.84
CA GLN A 91 8.60 -4.92 -4.98
C GLN A 91 7.31 -5.08 -5.79
N CYS A 92 7.39 -5.00 -7.11
CA CYS A 92 6.25 -5.28 -7.97
C CYS A 92 5.97 -6.80 -8.00
N THR A 93 4.70 -7.15 -8.19
CA THR A 93 4.24 -8.51 -8.48
C THR A 93 3.48 -8.49 -9.80
N PRO A 94 3.20 -9.65 -10.44
CA PRO A 94 2.50 -9.65 -11.73
C PRO A 94 1.19 -8.84 -11.72
N ASP A 95 0.43 -8.92 -10.64
CA ASP A 95 -0.90 -8.32 -10.50
C ASP A 95 -0.92 -7.12 -9.53
N GLY A 96 0.24 -6.60 -9.14
CA GLY A 96 0.30 -5.43 -8.27
C GLY A 96 1.65 -5.18 -7.63
N ILE A 97 1.65 -4.92 -6.33
CA ILE A 97 2.82 -4.46 -5.60
C ILE A 97 2.72 -4.82 -4.12
N ARG A 98 3.88 -5.09 -3.51
CA ARG A 98 4.02 -5.36 -2.08
C ARG A 98 5.08 -4.45 -1.47
N TYR A 99 4.96 -4.15 -0.18
CA TYR A 99 6.00 -3.46 0.55
C TYR A 99 6.13 -3.97 1.98
N ARG A 100 7.34 -3.80 2.53
CA ARG A 100 7.63 -3.91 3.96
C ARG A 100 8.15 -2.59 4.50
N GLY A 101 7.69 -2.22 5.69
CA GLY A 101 8.22 -1.11 6.46
C GLY A 101 8.70 -1.57 7.82
N ASP A 102 9.94 -1.22 8.18
CA ASP A 102 10.50 -1.42 9.51
C ASP A 102 10.44 -0.09 10.27
N ALA A 103 9.27 0.21 10.83
CA ALA A 103 9.04 1.43 11.58
C ALA A 103 9.67 1.36 12.98
N THR A 104 9.79 2.52 13.62
CA THR A 104 10.41 2.62 14.95
C THR A 104 9.66 1.81 16.03
N ALA A 105 10.33 1.54 17.16
CA ALA A 105 9.78 0.77 18.27
C ALA A 105 9.40 -0.70 17.95
N GLY A 106 10.04 -1.29 16.93
CA GLY A 106 9.85 -2.70 16.57
C GLY A 106 8.52 -2.99 15.89
N ILE A 107 7.94 -1.99 15.24
CA ILE A 107 6.76 -2.13 14.38
C ILE A 107 7.24 -2.60 13.01
N ILE A 108 6.76 -3.74 12.56
CA ILE A 108 7.03 -4.24 11.21
C ILE A 108 5.70 -4.36 10.49
N GLY A 109 5.59 -3.77 9.31
CA GLY A 109 4.41 -3.85 8.45
C GLY A 109 4.74 -4.52 7.13
N TRP A 110 3.87 -5.43 6.70
CA TRP A 110 3.87 -6.04 5.37
C TRP A 110 2.54 -5.74 4.73
N THR A 111 2.55 -5.11 3.57
CA THR A 111 1.32 -4.70 2.88
C THR A 111 1.41 -5.08 1.42
N GLN A 112 0.31 -5.56 0.87
CA GLN A 112 0.18 -5.87 -0.55
C GLN A 112 -1.07 -5.24 -1.14
N TRP A 113 -0.95 -4.85 -2.40
CA TRP A 113 -2.01 -4.30 -3.23
C TRP A 113 -2.08 -5.15 -4.50
N VAL A 114 -3.24 -5.77 -4.73
CA VAL A 114 -3.43 -6.72 -5.82
C VAL A 114 -4.68 -6.34 -6.59
N VAL A 115 -4.54 -6.18 -7.91
CA VAL A 115 -5.68 -6.07 -8.81
C VAL A 115 -6.15 -7.48 -9.15
N ARG A 116 -7.39 -7.82 -8.82
CA ARG A 116 -7.91 -9.17 -8.98
C ARG A 116 -9.38 -9.18 -9.38
N PRO A 117 -9.89 -10.31 -9.93
CA PRO A 117 -11.32 -10.48 -10.12
C PRO A 117 -12.03 -10.33 -8.78
N ARG A 118 -13.16 -9.63 -8.80
CA ARG A 118 -13.95 -9.36 -7.61
C ARG A 118 -14.46 -10.66 -6.99
N GLN A 119 -14.32 -10.80 -5.68
CA GLN A 119 -14.86 -11.94 -4.96
C GLN A 119 -16.34 -11.73 -4.63
N GLY A 120 -17.15 -12.79 -4.73
CA GLY A 120 -18.62 -12.74 -4.59
C GLY A 120 -19.15 -12.27 -3.24
N ASN A 121 -18.29 -12.06 -2.23
CA ASN A 121 -18.64 -11.56 -0.91
C ASN A 121 -18.47 -10.03 -0.77
N THR A 122 -17.98 -9.32 -1.79
CA THR A 122 -17.79 -7.87 -1.75
C THR A 122 -19.10 -7.14 -2.11
N PRO A 123 -19.69 -6.26 -1.27
CA PRO A 123 -21.01 -5.65 -1.47
C PRO A 123 -21.16 -4.97 -2.85
N PRO A 124 -22.20 -5.28 -3.65
CA PRO A 124 -22.25 -4.90 -5.07
C PRO A 124 -22.09 -3.39 -5.25
N ALA A 125 -21.06 -2.99 -5.99
CA ALA A 125 -20.77 -1.58 -6.29
C ALA A 125 -21.51 -1.10 -7.56
N GLY A 126 -22.65 -1.72 -7.86
CA GLY A 126 -23.34 -1.60 -9.13
C GLY A 126 -22.96 -2.66 -10.17
N PRO A 127 -23.78 -2.84 -11.20
CA PRO A 127 -23.55 -3.83 -12.25
C PRO A 127 -22.31 -3.48 -13.08
N GLY A 128 -21.37 -4.44 -13.20
CA GLY A 128 -20.29 -4.40 -14.18
C GLY A 128 -18.87 -4.14 -13.67
N ASN A 129 -18.66 -4.01 -12.35
CA ASN A 129 -17.33 -3.91 -11.75
C ASN A 129 -16.78 -5.31 -11.45
N GLU A 130 -16.18 -5.93 -12.48
CA GLU A 130 -15.66 -7.30 -12.45
C GLU A 130 -14.30 -7.42 -11.73
N TRP A 131 -13.59 -6.31 -11.57
CA TRP A 131 -12.27 -6.23 -10.94
C TRP A 131 -12.30 -5.35 -9.69
N GLU A 132 -11.40 -5.64 -8.76
CA GLU A 132 -11.17 -4.83 -7.55
C GLU A 132 -9.67 -4.62 -7.34
N LEU A 133 -9.32 -3.46 -6.78
CA LEU A 133 -8.05 -3.27 -6.10
C LEU A 133 -8.23 -3.76 -4.67
N TRP A 134 -7.59 -4.86 -4.33
CA TRP A 134 -7.61 -5.42 -2.98
C TRP A 134 -6.34 -5.05 -2.23
N GLY A 135 -6.50 -4.56 -1.00
CA GLY A 135 -5.40 -4.24 -0.10
C GLY A 135 -5.41 -5.16 1.10
N GLU A 136 -4.24 -5.59 1.52
CA GLU A 136 -4.02 -6.31 2.78
C GLU A 136 -2.78 -5.76 3.46
N SER A 137 -2.90 -5.42 4.74
CA SER A 137 -1.79 -4.99 5.58
C SER A 137 -1.74 -5.80 6.85
N THR A 138 -0.60 -6.44 7.10
CA THR A 138 -0.29 -7.15 8.32
C THR A 138 0.79 -6.40 9.08
N VAL A 139 0.55 -6.14 10.35
CA VAL A 139 1.47 -5.42 11.25
C VAL A 139 1.78 -6.26 12.47
N GLU A 140 3.05 -6.22 12.89
CA GLU A 140 3.52 -6.85 14.11
C GLU A 140 4.23 -5.81 14.99
N ALA A 141 3.82 -5.70 16.25
CA ALA A 141 4.49 -4.83 17.22
C ALA A 141 4.28 -5.30 18.68
N ASN A 142 4.72 -4.49 19.63
CA ASN A 142 4.42 -4.69 21.05
C ASN A 142 2.90 -4.67 21.30
N SER A 143 2.40 -5.63 22.07
CA SER A 143 0.97 -5.76 22.39
C SER A 143 0.35 -4.51 23.02
N LEU A 144 1.13 -3.69 23.73
CA LEU A 144 0.67 -2.43 24.33
C LEU A 144 0.38 -1.34 23.29
N LEU A 145 1.04 -1.39 22.14
CA LEU A 145 0.84 -0.41 21.05
C LEU A 145 -0.24 -0.87 20.05
N MET A 146 -0.65 -2.14 20.09
CA MET A 146 -1.54 -2.72 19.09
C MET A 146 -2.87 -2.02 18.88
N PRO A 147 -3.60 -1.57 19.92
CA PRO A 147 -4.88 -0.89 19.70
C PRO A 147 -4.77 0.36 18.81
N PHE A 148 -3.65 1.07 18.89
CA PHE A 148 -3.41 2.27 18.09
C PHE A 148 -2.90 1.92 16.69
N ILE A 149 -1.98 0.96 16.61
CA ILE A 149 -1.40 0.52 15.34
C ILE A 149 -2.47 -0.11 14.47
N SER A 150 -3.31 -1.02 15.00
CA SER A 150 -4.37 -1.66 14.22
C SER A 150 -5.39 -0.66 13.67
N ASN A 151 -5.74 0.36 14.47
CA ASN A 151 -6.64 1.43 14.03
C ASN A 151 -6.03 2.24 12.89
N ASN A 152 -4.75 2.64 13.01
CA ASN A 152 -4.05 3.35 11.94
C ASN A 152 -3.92 2.47 10.69
N THR A 153 -3.52 1.21 10.83
CA THR A 153 -3.38 0.26 9.71
C THR A 153 -4.68 0.10 8.94
N LYS A 154 -5.81 -0.08 9.64
CA LYS A 154 -7.13 -0.15 9.00
C LYS A 154 -7.46 1.13 8.24
N ASN A 155 -7.28 2.29 8.88
CA ASN A 155 -7.55 3.57 8.24
C ASN A 155 -6.64 3.82 7.01
N PHE A 156 -5.36 3.49 7.10
CA PHE A 156 -4.39 3.73 6.02
C PHE A 156 -4.68 2.84 4.83
N VAL A 157 -4.95 1.55 5.05
CA VAL A 157 -5.28 0.64 3.95
C VAL A 157 -6.59 1.08 3.27
N GLU A 158 -7.61 1.49 4.02
CA GLU A 158 -8.85 2.00 3.41
C GLU A 158 -8.62 3.26 2.57
N GLN A 159 -7.88 4.25 3.10
CA GLN A 159 -7.62 5.52 2.40
C GLN A 159 -6.72 5.34 1.17
N ILE A 160 -5.65 4.55 1.27
CA ILE A 160 -4.75 4.29 0.13
C ILE A 160 -5.54 3.59 -0.99
N CYS A 161 -6.33 2.58 -0.66
CA CYS A 161 -7.10 1.82 -1.65
C CYS A 161 -8.05 2.72 -2.43
N GLN A 162 -8.84 3.52 -1.70
CA GLN A 162 -9.84 4.39 -2.31
C GLN A 162 -9.18 5.55 -3.07
N GLY A 163 -8.17 6.20 -2.48
CA GLY A 163 -7.47 7.33 -3.09
C GLY A 163 -6.80 7.00 -4.42
N VAL A 164 -6.21 5.81 -4.53
CA VAL A 164 -5.64 5.31 -5.80
C VAL A 164 -6.70 5.21 -6.89
N ILE A 165 -7.86 4.62 -6.58
CA ILE A 165 -8.95 4.46 -7.54
C ILE A 165 -9.55 5.83 -7.92
N ASP A 166 -9.73 6.71 -6.95
CA ASP A 166 -10.27 8.05 -7.21
C ASP A 166 -9.33 8.88 -8.11
N GLU A 167 -8.02 8.83 -7.86
CA GLU A 167 -7.04 9.57 -8.66
C GLU A 167 -6.98 9.07 -10.11
N ILE A 168 -6.93 7.75 -10.31
CA ILE A 168 -6.81 7.20 -11.66
C ILE A 168 -8.07 7.45 -12.49
N VAL A 169 -9.24 7.53 -11.85
CA VAL A 169 -10.51 7.92 -12.48
C VAL A 169 -10.54 9.40 -12.82
N ALA A 170 -9.98 10.26 -11.96
CA ALA A 170 -9.93 11.70 -12.17
C ALA A 170 -8.88 12.14 -13.20
N THR A 171 -7.85 11.33 -13.44
CA THR A 171 -6.75 11.68 -14.36
C THR A 171 -7.20 11.55 -15.82
N PRO A 172 -7.19 12.64 -16.62
CA PRO A 172 -7.54 12.58 -18.03
C PRO A 172 -6.54 11.70 -18.78
N ARG A 173 -7.02 10.68 -19.49
CA ARG A 173 -6.18 9.90 -20.41
C ARG A 173 -5.61 10.84 -21.46
N ARG A 174 -4.33 11.20 -21.36
CA ARG A 174 -3.62 11.82 -22.47
C ARG A 174 -3.58 10.82 -23.61
N VAL A 175 -4.39 11.07 -24.65
CA VAL A 175 -4.27 10.37 -25.92
C VAL A 175 -2.90 10.74 -26.49
N PRO A 176 -1.99 9.78 -26.74
CA PRO A 176 -0.76 10.10 -27.44
C PRO A 176 -1.13 10.56 -28.85
N THR A 177 -0.92 11.84 -29.15
CA THR A 177 -0.98 12.33 -30.52
C THR A 177 0.21 11.76 -31.27
N SER A 178 -0.05 10.81 -32.17
CA SER A 178 0.91 10.36 -33.17
C SER A 178 1.37 11.58 -33.98
N GLY A 179 2.64 11.93 -33.84
CA GLY A 179 3.35 12.84 -34.75
C GLY A 179 4.12 12.04 -35.79
#